data_AF-A0A417EKE6-F1
#
_entry.id   AF-A0A417EKE6-F1
#
_cell.length_a   1.000
_cell.length_b   1.000
_cell.length_c   1.000
_cell.angle_alpha   90.00
_cell.angle_beta   90.00
_cell.angle_gamma   90.00
#
_symmetry.space_group_name_H-M   'P 1'
#
loop_
_entity.id
_entity.type
_entity.pdbx_description
1 polymer ?
#
loop_
_entity_poly.entity_id
_entity_poly.type
_entity_poly.pdbx_seq_one_letter_code
_entity_poly.pdbx_strand_id
1 'polypeptide(L)'
;MMYVWLVVGFVLLIKGADYFVEASSSIARALRVPSIIIGLTIVAFGTSAPELAVSTTASLAGSNEIAVGNVIGSNLFNLLVVLGCCGVIRPFAVQLRWDYAASVGVALVLFFMIFRDHFISRPEAVFLLLLFVGFLVLTVRDALANRIEENEEIRVLSPLISVIYIVGGLAAIVCGGNMVVDSAKDIALSFGLSQTLVGLTVVALGTSLPELVTSVVASRKGENGLALGNVIGSNIFNVLMVLAASAAVHPIAVTSFSVIDTVCLIVASVVTWVLCRSKLRISRGEGLAMLAMYAGYLVYICIR
;
A
#
# COMPACT_ATOMS: atom_id res chain seq x y z
N MET A 1 -24.18 -9.43 15.62
CA MET A 1 -23.21 -8.37 16.01
C MET A 1 -22.16 -8.11 14.93
N MET A 2 -21.67 -9.13 14.21
CA MET A 2 -20.70 -8.97 13.09
C MET A 2 -21.09 -7.89 12.07
N TYR A 3 -22.35 -7.80 11.63
CA TYR A 3 -22.77 -6.76 10.68
C TYR A 3 -22.72 -5.33 11.25
N VAL A 4 -22.95 -5.16 12.56
CA VAL A 4 -22.85 -3.85 13.22
C VAL A 4 -21.39 -3.43 13.29
N TRP A 5 -20.51 -4.35 13.69
CA TRP A 5 -19.07 -4.09 13.74
C TRP A 5 -18.45 -3.82 12.38
N LEU A 6 -18.95 -4.49 11.33
CA LEU A 6 -18.59 -4.20 9.95
C LEU A 6 -18.90 -2.75 9.57
N VAL A 7 -20.11 -2.27 9.87
CA VAL A 7 -20.53 -0.89 9.59
C VAL A 7 -19.72 0.11 10.41
N VAL A 8 -19.55 -0.13 11.71
CA VAL A 8 -18.72 0.74 12.57
C VAL A 8 -17.28 0.80 12.08
N GLY A 9 -16.70 -0.34 11.68
CA GLY A 9 -15.35 -0.41 11.13
C GLY A 9 -15.19 0.43 9.86
N PHE A 10 -16.14 0.36 8.92
CA PHE A 10 -16.13 1.22 7.73
C PHE A 10 -16.28 2.71 8.06
N VAL A 11 -17.12 3.06 9.04
CA VAL A 11 -17.25 4.45 9.49
C VAL A 11 -15.93 4.97 10.06
N LEU A 12 -15.25 4.16 10.90
CA LEU A 12 -13.94 4.51 11.44
C LEU A 12 -12.87 4.63 10.36
N LEU A 13 -12.84 3.71 9.39
CA LEU A 13 -11.92 3.78 8.24
C LEU A 13 -12.10 5.08 7.46
N ILE A 14 -13.33 5.40 7.05
CA ILE A 14 -13.62 6.56 6.19
C ILE A 14 -13.35 7.86 6.95
N LYS A 15 -13.82 7.98 8.20
CA LYS A 15 -13.60 9.17 9.01
C LYS A 15 -12.15 9.33 9.45
N GLY A 16 -11.48 8.23 9.81
CA GLY A 16 -10.06 8.23 10.10
C GLY A 16 -9.24 8.70 8.90
N ALA A 17 -9.53 8.18 7.71
CA ALA A 17 -8.92 8.62 6.46
C ALA A 17 -9.19 10.10 6.15
N ASP A 18 -10.40 10.61 6.42
CA ASP A 18 -10.69 12.03 6.25
C ASP A 18 -9.72 12.92 7.04
N TYR A 19 -9.56 12.65 8.34
CA TYR A 19 -8.67 13.42 9.22
C TYR A 19 -7.19 13.20 8.88
N PHE A 20 -6.80 11.95 8.62
CA PHE A 20 -5.43 11.59 8.29
C PHE A 20 -4.94 12.27 7.01
N VAL A 21 -5.75 12.21 5.94
CA VAL A 21 -5.46 12.89 4.66
C VAL A 21 -5.39 14.40 4.83
N GLU A 22 -6.33 14.99 5.58
CA GLU A 22 -6.38 16.44 5.78
C GLU A 22 -5.12 16.94 6.50
N ALA A 23 -4.69 16.25 7.56
CA ALA A 23 -3.48 16.59 8.29
C ALA A 23 -2.20 16.32 7.48
N SER A 24 -2.12 15.20 6.76
CA SER A 24 -0.97 14.89 5.90
C SER A 24 -0.82 15.93 4.78
N SER A 25 -1.91 16.34 4.13
CA SER A 25 -1.88 17.42 3.13
C SER A 25 -1.59 18.79 3.76
N SER A 26 -2.04 19.03 4.99
CA SER A 26 -1.66 20.25 5.73
C SER A 26 -0.15 20.28 6.03
N ILE A 27 0.44 19.15 6.44
CA ILE A 27 1.88 19.04 6.71
C ILE A 27 2.70 19.21 5.44
N ALA A 28 2.27 18.63 4.31
CA ALA A 28 2.93 18.84 3.02
C ALA A 28 3.03 20.34 2.69
N ARG A 29 1.92 21.07 2.85
CA ARG A 29 1.84 22.52 2.63
C ARG A 29 2.67 23.31 3.63
N ALA A 30 2.63 22.96 4.92
CA ALA A 30 3.42 23.59 5.97
C ALA A 30 4.94 23.47 5.72
N LEU A 31 5.38 22.29 5.28
CA LEU A 31 6.79 21.99 4.99
C LEU A 31 7.21 22.46 3.59
N ARG A 32 6.26 22.97 2.78
CA ARG A 32 6.46 23.36 1.38
C ARG A 32 7.05 22.24 0.54
N VAL A 33 6.59 21.02 0.74
CA VAL A 33 7.02 19.85 -0.04
C VAL A 33 5.86 19.31 -0.88
N PRO A 34 6.12 18.72 -2.05
CA PRO A 34 5.10 18.04 -2.83
C PRO A 34 4.33 17.00 -2.01
N SER A 35 2.99 16.99 -2.11
CA SER A 35 2.14 16.07 -1.34
C SER A 35 2.44 14.59 -1.59
N ILE A 36 2.97 14.27 -2.77
CA ILE A 36 3.46 12.91 -3.09
C ILE A 36 4.55 12.44 -2.14
N ILE A 37 5.41 13.32 -1.63
CA ILE A 37 6.50 12.95 -0.72
C ILE A 37 5.95 12.55 0.64
N ILE A 38 4.97 13.29 1.16
CA ILE A 38 4.26 12.90 2.39
C ILE A 38 3.51 11.58 2.18
N GLY A 39 2.94 11.39 0.98
CA GLY A 39 2.33 10.13 0.54
C GLY A 39 3.32 8.96 0.60
N LEU A 40 4.50 9.14 0.00
CA LEU A 40 5.58 8.15 -0.09
C LEU A 40 6.24 7.83 1.25
N THR A 41 5.99 8.64 2.30
CA THR A 41 6.67 8.52 3.59
C THR A 41 5.69 8.25 4.72
N ILE A 42 5.08 9.29 5.28
CA ILE A 42 4.23 9.21 6.48
C ILE A 42 2.97 8.40 6.20
N VAL A 43 2.32 8.65 5.06
CA VAL A 43 1.06 7.98 4.72
C VAL A 43 1.31 6.51 4.43
N ALA A 44 2.22 6.19 3.51
CA ALA A 44 2.59 4.82 3.18
C ALA A 44 3.08 4.03 4.40
N PHE A 45 3.95 4.60 5.24
CA PHE A 45 4.41 3.92 6.46
C PHE A 45 3.26 3.61 7.41
N GLY A 46 2.37 4.59 7.61
CA GLY A 46 1.24 4.44 8.52
C GLY A 46 0.27 3.37 8.03
N THR A 47 -0.15 3.46 6.77
CA THR A 47 -1.14 2.52 6.22
C THR A 47 -0.59 1.11 6.09
N SER A 48 0.71 0.92 5.85
CA SER A 48 1.34 -0.41 5.73
C SER A 48 1.82 -1.01 7.06
N ALA A 49 1.50 -0.38 8.19
CA ALA A 49 1.78 -0.94 9.52
C ALA A 49 1.04 -2.27 9.79
N PRO A 50 -0.23 -2.47 9.36
CA PRO A 50 -0.91 -3.77 9.44
C PRO A 50 -0.19 -4.85 8.66
N GLU A 51 0.31 -4.57 7.45
CA GLU A 51 1.11 -5.49 6.66
C GLU A 51 2.40 -5.87 7.39
N LEU A 52 3.10 -4.88 7.98
CA LEU A 52 4.26 -5.15 8.82
C LEU A 52 3.93 -6.13 9.95
N ALA A 53 2.84 -5.86 10.67
CA ALA A 53 2.42 -6.68 11.79
C ALA A 53 2.07 -8.11 11.35
N VAL A 54 1.27 -8.26 10.30
CA VAL A 54 0.82 -9.58 9.79
C VAL A 54 2.00 -10.37 9.21
N SER A 55 2.85 -9.77 8.37
CA SER A 55 3.97 -10.49 7.77
C SER A 55 5.03 -10.86 8.82
N THR A 56 5.32 -9.98 9.78
CA THR A 56 6.31 -10.27 10.83
C THR A 56 5.81 -11.36 11.78
N THR A 57 4.53 -11.30 12.19
CA THR A 57 3.94 -12.33 13.06
C THR A 57 3.81 -13.68 12.35
N ALA A 58 3.44 -13.70 11.07
CA ALA A 58 3.42 -14.91 10.26
C ALA A 58 4.82 -15.53 10.13
N SER A 59 5.84 -14.70 9.90
CA SER A 59 7.23 -15.14 9.83
C SER A 59 7.74 -15.71 11.17
N LEU A 60 7.41 -15.05 12.30
CA LEU A 60 7.68 -15.57 13.65
C LEU A 60 7.02 -16.92 13.92
N ALA A 61 5.84 -17.16 13.36
CA ALA A 61 5.12 -18.42 13.44
C ALA A 61 5.61 -19.48 12.44
N GLY A 62 6.66 -19.19 11.65
CA GLY A 62 7.17 -20.07 10.59
C GLY A 62 6.26 -20.19 9.36
N SER A 63 5.21 -19.36 9.27
CA SER A 63 4.24 -19.34 8.17
C SER A 63 4.73 -18.44 7.03
N ASN A 64 5.86 -18.83 6.44
CA ASN A 64 6.60 -18.04 5.45
C ASN A 64 5.77 -17.69 4.19
N GLU A 65 4.90 -18.58 3.74
CA GLU A 65 4.00 -18.34 2.60
C GLU A 65 3.06 -17.15 2.83
N ILE A 66 2.54 -17.00 4.05
CA ILE A 66 1.64 -15.90 4.42
C ILE A 66 2.43 -14.58 4.42
N ALA A 67 3.66 -14.58 4.94
CA ALA A 67 4.48 -13.37 5.01
C ALA A 67 4.81 -12.79 3.62
N VAL A 68 5.23 -13.65 2.67
CA VAL A 68 5.55 -13.25 1.28
C VAL A 68 4.28 -12.95 0.49
N GLY A 69 3.26 -13.82 0.61
CA GLY A 69 1.99 -13.67 -0.08
C GLY A 69 1.28 -12.37 0.29
N ASN A 70 1.30 -11.98 1.56
CA ASN A 70 0.77 -10.70 2.03
C ASN A 70 1.49 -9.52 1.33
N VAL A 71 2.82 -9.51 1.31
CA VAL A 71 3.59 -8.43 0.66
C VAL A 71 3.32 -8.30 -0.84
N ILE A 72 3.41 -9.41 -1.59
CA ILE A 72 3.22 -9.38 -3.05
C ILE A 72 1.75 -9.08 -3.38
N GLY A 73 0.82 -9.71 -2.66
CA GLY A 73 -0.62 -9.52 -2.82
C GLY A 73 -1.04 -8.08 -2.55
N SER A 74 -0.58 -7.47 -1.46
CA SER A 74 -0.82 -6.06 -1.15
C SER A 74 -0.26 -5.15 -2.23
N ASN A 75 0.91 -5.44 -2.80
CA ASN A 75 1.47 -4.63 -3.88
C ASN A 75 0.66 -4.69 -5.17
N LEU A 76 0.17 -5.87 -5.54
CA LEU A 76 -0.74 -6.06 -6.67
C LEU A 76 -2.07 -5.36 -6.43
N PHE A 77 -2.63 -5.47 -5.22
CA PHE A 77 -3.86 -4.80 -4.83
C PHE A 77 -3.71 -3.27 -4.87
N ASN A 78 -2.60 -2.74 -4.37
CA ASN A 78 -2.30 -1.31 -4.39
C ASN A 78 -2.20 -0.78 -5.83
N LEU A 79 -1.47 -1.47 -6.70
CA LEU A 79 -1.35 -1.03 -8.10
C LEU A 79 -2.65 -1.16 -8.88
N LEU A 80 -3.39 -2.25 -8.73
CA LEU A 80 -4.51 -2.55 -9.61
C LEU A 80 -5.85 -2.10 -9.04
N VAL A 81 -6.06 -2.31 -7.74
CA VAL A 81 -7.33 -1.97 -7.05
C VAL A 81 -7.29 -0.55 -6.51
N VAL A 82 -6.31 -0.19 -5.70
CA VAL A 82 -6.30 1.13 -5.04
C VAL A 82 -6.17 2.23 -6.08
N LEU A 83 -5.15 2.16 -6.94
CA LEU A 83 -4.95 3.13 -8.00
C LEU A 83 -6.07 3.10 -9.05
N GLY A 84 -6.58 1.91 -9.38
CA GLY A 84 -7.72 1.73 -10.29
C GLY A 84 -8.99 2.40 -9.78
N CYS A 85 -9.35 2.19 -8.51
CA CYS A 85 -10.47 2.84 -7.84
C CYS A 85 -10.32 4.37 -7.83
N CYS A 86 -9.13 4.89 -7.53
CA CYS A 86 -8.87 6.33 -7.60
C CYS A 86 -9.15 6.88 -9.01
N GLY A 87 -8.66 6.21 -10.05
CA GLY A 87 -8.87 6.59 -11.46
C GLY A 87 -10.33 6.54 -11.92
N VAL A 88 -11.12 5.56 -11.45
CA VAL A 88 -12.55 5.45 -11.74
C VAL A 88 -13.35 6.57 -11.08
N ILE A 89 -13.06 6.84 -9.80
CA ILE A 89 -13.78 7.84 -9.02
C ILE A 89 -13.51 9.24 -9.58
N ARG A 90 -12.23 9.61 -9.70
CA ARG A 90 -11.83 10.93 -10.17
C ARG A 90 -10.60 10.80 -11.06
N PRO A 91 -10.73 10.94 -12.39
CA PRO A 91 -9.57 11.00 -13.27
C PRO A 91 -8.60 12.10 -12.82
N PHE A 92 -7.32 11.78 -12.75
CA PHE A 92 -6.31 12.70 -12.27
C PHE A 92 -5.03 12.63 -13.10
N ALA A 93 -4.35 13.78 -13.20
CA ALA A 93 -3.06 13.87 -13.85
C ALA A 93 -2.02 13.10 -13.02
N VAL A 94 -1.21 12.29 -13.70
CA VAL A 94 -0.14 11.50 -13.11
C VAL A 94 1.17 11.95 -13.71
N GLN A 95 2.05 12.48 -12.85
CA GLN A 95 3.44 12.71 -13.19
C GLN A 95 4.26 11.58 -12.59
N LEU A 96 4.64 10.62 -13.44
CA LEU A 96 5.53 9.53 -13.03
C LEU A 96 6.93 10.09 -12.81
N ARG A 97 7.47 9.84 -11.62
CA ARG A 97 8.80 10.28 -11.19
C ARG A 97 9.72 9.07 -11.04
N TRP A 98 10.92 9.31 -10.51
CA TRP A 98 11.88 8.25 -10.21
C TRP A 98 11.36 7.27 -9.15
N ASP A 99 10.47 7.69 -8.25
CA ASP A 99 9.87 6.85 -7.20
C ASP A 99 9.07 5.67 -7.78
N TYR A 100 8.30 5.90 -8.85
CA TYR A 100 7.62 4.81 -9.55
C TYR A 100 8.62 3.82 -10.15
N ALA A 101 9.68 4.31 -10.80
CA ALA A 101 10.73 3.45 -11.35
C ALA A 101 11.47 2.67 -10.25
N ALA A 102 11.65 3.29 -9.07
CA ALA A 102 12.19 2.62 -7.89
C ALA A 102 11.26 1.49 -7.42
N SER A 103 9.94 1.69 -7.40
CA SER A 103 8.98 0.62 -7.07
C SER A 103 9.10 -0.60 -8.00
N VAL A 104 9.21 -0.37 -9.32
CA VAL A 104 9.47 -1.44 -10.30
C VAL A 104 10.84 -2.10 -10.05
N GLY A 105 11.87 -1.30 -9.81
CA GLY A 105 13.23 -1.77 -9.53
C GLY A 105 13.30 -2.65 -8.28
N VAL A 106 12.58 -2.29 -7.23
CA VAL A 106 12.48 -3.08 -6.00
C VAL A 106 11.78 -4.42 -6.24
N ALA A 107 10.72 -4.46 -7.04
CA ALA A 107 10.07 -5.71 -7.43
C ALA A 107 11.01 -6.61 -8.26
N LEU A 108 11.84 -6.02 -9.13
CA LEU A 108 12.87 -6.75 -9.88
C LEU A 108 13.97 -7.30 -8.96
N VAL A 109 14.45 -6.50 -8.00
CA VAL A 109 15.43 -6.96 -6.99
C VAL A 109 14.86 -8.15 -6.23
N LEU A 110 13.62 -8.06 -5.75
CA LEU A 110 12.96 -9.18 -5.08
C LEU A 110 12.90 -10.42 -5.97
N PHE A 111 12.46 -10.29 -7.23
CA PHE A 111 12.42 -11.41 -8.17
C PHE A 111 13.79 -12.10 -8.31
N PHE A 112 14.87 -11.33 -8.49
CA PHE A 112 16.22 -11.89 -8.63
C PHE A 112 16.76 -12.54 -7.37
N MET A 113 16.27 -12.16 -6.19
CA MET A 113 16.61 -12.84 -4.95
C MET A 113 15.92 -14.20 -4.86
N ILE A 114 14.62 -14.27 -5.18
CA ILE A 114 13.81 -15.47 -4.91
C ILE A 114 13.74 -16.49 -6.05
N PHE A 115 14.09 -16.12 -7.30
CA PHE A 115 13.80 -16.99 -8.47
C PHE A 115 14.61 -18.28 -8.51
N ARG A 116 15.76 -18.34 -7.84
CA ARG A 116 16.72 -19.46 -8.00
C ARG A 116 16.68 -20.42 -6.82
N ASP A 117 16.87 -19.91 -5.61
CA ASP A 117 16.99 -20.70 -4.39
C ASP A 117 15.70 -20.72 -3.56
N HIS A 118 14.69 -19.96 -3.98
CA HIS A 118 13.39 -19.90 -3.32
C HIS A 118 13.49 -19.53 -1.84
N PHE A 119 14.39 -18.61 -1.50
CA PHE A 119 14.69 -18.29 -0.11
C PHE A 119 15.03 -16.81 0.05
N ILE A 120 14.70 -16.24 1.21
CA ILE A 120 15.16 -14.90 1.62
C ILE A 120 15.90 -15.06 2.93
N SER A 121 17.22 -14.89 2.85
CA SER A 121 18.15 -15.00 3.96
C SER A 121 18.23 -13.71 4.80
N ARG A 122 18.82 -13.80 6.00
CA ARG A 122 19.05 -12.60 6.84
C ARG A 122 19.97 -11.55 6.19
N PRO A 123 21.08 -11.91 5.52
CA PRO A 123 21.91 -10.92 4.82
C PRO A 123 21.14 -10.17 3.73
N GLU A 124 20.31 -10.88 2.98
CA GLU A 124 19.41 -10.34 1.97
C GLU A 124 18.36 -9.41 2.57
N ALA A 125 17.78 -9.78 3.71
CA ALA A 125 16.88 -8.92 4.46
C ALA A 125 17.57 -7.62 4.92
N VAL A 126 18.80 -7.71 5.45
CA VAL A 126 19.59 -6.53 5.82
C VAL A 126 19.89 -5.66 4.60
N PHE A 127 20.19 -6.25 3.45
CA PHE A 127 20.38 -5.52 2.20
C PHE A 127 19.12 -4.74 1.79
N LEU A 128 17.94 -5.35 1.86
CA LEU A 128 16.67 -4.66 1.58
C LEU A 128 16.41 -3.51 2.56
N LEU A 129 16.71 -3.67 3.85
CA LEU A 129 16.61 -2.59 4.84
C LEU A 129 17.59 -1.44 4.56
N LEU A 130 18.80 -1.73 4.08
CA LEU A 130 19.74 -0.69 3.66
C LEU A 130 19.24 0.07 2.42
N LEU A 131 18.64 -0.64 1.46
CA LEU A 131 17.96 -0.01 0.32
C LEU A 131 16.79 0.85 0.78
N PHE A 132 16.03 0.42 1.80
CA PHE A 132 14.94 1.19 2.38
C PHE A 132 15.44 2.52 2.96
N VAL A 133 16.51 2.49 3.76
CA VAL A 133 17.14 3.70 4.31
C VAL A 133 17.65 4.60 3.20
N GLY A 134 18.28 4.03 2.17
CA GLY A 134 18.72 4.77 0.97
C GLY A 134 17.55 5.46 0.26
N PHE A 135 16.45 4.75 0.05
CA PHE A 135 15.22 5.30 -0.54
C PHE A 135 14.67 6.48 0.29
N LEU A 136 14.56 6.33 1.62
CA LEU A 136 14.10 7.42 2.49
C LEU A 136 15.00 8.64 2.41
N VAL A 137 16.33 8.45 2.43
CA VAL A 137 17.30 9.55 2.29
C VAL A 137 17.12 10.26 0.95
N LEU A 138 16.96 9.54 -0.15
CA LEU A 138 16.72 10.12 -1.47
C LEU A 138 15.40 10.89 -1.52
N THR A 139 14.32 10.32 -0.98
CA THR A 139 13.00 10.97 -0.91
C THR A 139 13.02 12.25 -0.07
N VAL A 140 13.71 12.23 1.07
CA VAL A 140 13.87 13.43 1.91
C VAL A 140 14.74 14.49 1.22
N ARG A 141 15.84 14.09 0.57
CA ARG A 141 16.67 15.02 -0.21
C ARG A 141 15.90 15.66 -1.35
N ASP A 142 15.13 14.87 -2.08
CA ASP A 142 14.24 15.32 -3.16
C ASP A 142 13.19 16.32 -2.64
N ALA A 143 12.66 16.09 -1.43
CA ALA A 143 11.75 17.00 -0.76
C ALA A 143 12.37 18.34 -0.40
N LEU A 144 13.61 18.32 0.09
CA LEU A 144 14.35 19.53 0.45
C LEU A 144 14.79 20.32 -0.79
N ALA A 145 15.13 19.63 -1.88
CA ALA A 145 15.57 20.26 -3.13
C ALA A 145 14.39 20.88 -3.91
N ASN A 146 13.23 20.24 -3.91
CA ASN A 146 12.04 20.68 -4.65
C ASN A 146 11.02 21.37 -3.75
N ARG A 147 11.49 22.23 -2.84
CA ARG A 147 10.58 23.03 -2.01
C ARG A 147 9.73 23.94 -2.89
N ILE A 148 8.42 23.92 -2.65
CA ILE A 148 7.45 24.72 -3.40
C ILE A 148 7.52 26.16 -2.90
N GLU A 149 7.87 27.09 -3.78
CA GLU A 149 7.76 28.53 -3.52
C GLU A 149 6.30 28.97 -3.76
N GLU A 150 5.54 29.22 -2.69
CA GLU A 150 4.19 29.80 -2.80
C GLU A 150 4.06 31.09 -1.96
N ASN A 151 3.39 32.07 -2.57
CA ASN A 151 3.14 33.43 -2.05
C ASN A 151 1.76 33.59 -1.39
N GLU A 152 0.94 32.53 -1.31
CA GLU A 152 -0.40 32.61 -0.72
C GLU A 152 -0.44 32.14 0.73
N GLU A 153 -1.27 32.78 1.55
CA GLU A 153 -1.61 32.32 2.90
C GLU A 153 -2.44 31.04 2.83
N ILE A 154 -1.76 29.91 2.72
CA ILE A 154 -2.41 28.60 2.78
C ILE A 154 -2.96 28.39 4.18
N ARG A 155 -4.25 28.03 4.29
CA ARG A 155 -4.82 27.54 5.55
C ARG A 155 -4.16 26.21 5.93
N VAL A 156 -3.22 26.28 6.86
CA VAL A 156 -2.52 25.14 7.47
C VAL A 156 -3.11 24.92 8.86
N LEU A 157 -3.38 23.66 9.21
CA LEU A 157 -3.77 23.27 10.56
C LEU A 157 -2.63 23.59 11.55
N SER A 158 -2.97 23.89 12.80
CA SER A 158 -1.93 24.05 13.82
C SER A 158 -1.14 22.73 13.99
N PRO A 159 0.15 22.78 14.39
CA PRO A 159 0.96 21.58 14.55
C PRO A 159 0.32 20.55 15.50
N LEU A 160 -0.27 21.03 16.60
CA LEU A 160 -0.96 20.15 17.56
C LEU A 160 -2.16 19.45 16.94
N ILE A 161 -3.00 20.18 16.19
CA ILE A 161 -4.16 19.59 15.51
C ILE A 161 -3.70 18.60 14.44
N SER A 162 -2.63 18.92 13.71
CA SER A 162 -2.06 18.03 12.70
C SER A 162 -1.59 16.71 13.30
N VAL A 163 -0.92 16.75 14.45
CA VAL A 163 -0.50 15.54 15.17
C VAL A 163 -1.70 14.73 15.67
N ILE A 164 -2.70 15.40 16.25
CA ILE A 164 -3.93 14.73 16.72
C ILE A 164 -4.64 14.04 15.56
N TYR A 165 -4.79 14.72 14.42
CA TYR A 165 -5.45 14.18 13.23
C TYR A 165 -4.64 13.06 12.57
N ILE A 166 -3.31 13.16 12.55
CA ILE A 166 -2.45 12.07 12.04
C ILE A 166 -2.57 10.84 12.93
N VAL A 167 -2.32 10.98 14.23
CA VAL A 167 -2.26 9.84 15.15
C VAL A 167 -3.65 9.25 15.36
N GLY A 168 -4.64 10.10 15.62
CA GLY A 168 -6.03 9.68 15.81
C GLY A 168 -6.66 9.15 14.52
N GLY A 169 -6.38 9.78 13.38
CA GLY A 169 -6.83 9.32 12.07
C GLY A 169 -6.24 7.97 11.71
N LEU A 170 -4.92 7.81 11.87
CA LEU A 170 -4.25 6.52 11.63
C LEU A 170 -4.75 5.42 12.57
N ALA A 171 -4.91 5.72 13.86
CA ALA A 171 -5.47 4.77 14.81
C ALA A 171 -6.89 4.34 14.41
N ALA A 172 -7.75 5.28 14.00
CA ALA A 172 -9.09 4.99 13.51
C ALA A 172 -9.08 4.15 12.22
N ILE A 173 -8.15 4.41 11.29
CA ILE A 173 -7.96 3.62 10.08
C ILE A 173 -7.57 2.19 10.43
N VAL A 174 -6.54 2.00 11.26
CA VAL A 174 -6.04 0.67 11.63
C VAL A 174 -7.09 -0.11 12.43
N CYS A 175 -7.71 0.51 13.45
CA CYS A 175 -8.76 -0.12 14.23
C CYS A 175 -9.99 -0.45 13.36
N GLY A 176 -10.43 0.49 12.51
CA GLY A 176 -11.54 0.28 11.60
C GLY A 176 -11.27 -0.83 10.60
N GLY A 177 -10.05 -0.87 10.04
CA GLY A 177 -9.57 -1.94 9.16
C GLY A 177 -9.66 -3.30 9.83
N ASN A 178 -9.09 -3.45 11.03
CA ASN A 178 -9.16 -4.69 11.79
C ASN A 178 -10.61 -5.12 12.06
N MET A 179 -11.47 -4.19 12.46
CA MET A 179 -12.90 -4.47 12.69
C MET A 179 -13.62 -4.95 11.43
N VAL A 180 -13.35 -4.34 10.27
CA VAL A 180 -13.92 -4.76 8.99
C VAL A 180 -13.43 -6.16 8.63
N VAL A 181 -12.14 -6.39 8.77
CA VAL A 181 -11.49 -7.66 8.44
C VAL A 181 -12.02 -8.79 9.30
N ASP A 182 -12.07 -8.62 10.62
CA ASP A 182 -12.58 -9.64 11.54
C ASP A 182 -14.07 -9.91 11.33
N SER A 183 -14.88 -8.85 11.12
CA SER A 183 -16.30 -9.01 10.81
C SER A 183 -16.51 -9.74 9.48
N ALA A 184 -15.69 -9.44 8.46
CA ALA A 184 -15.77 -10.09 7.16
C ALA A 184 -15.35 -11.57 7.24
N LYS A 185 -14.37 -11.92 8.08
CA LYS A 185 -14.01 -13.32 8.36
C LYS A 185 -15.19 -14.08 8.98
N ASP A 186 -15.79 -13.53 10.03
CA ASP A 186 -16.94 -14.16 10.71
C ASP A 186 -18.10 -14.40 9.75
N ILE A 187 -18.39 -13.40 8.90
CA ILE A 187 -19.43 -13.50 7.87
C ILE A 187 -19.07 -14.61 6.88
N ALA A 188 -17.86 -14.64 6.33
CA ALA A 188 -17.43 -15.64 5.36
C ALA A 188 -17.46 -17.07 5.94
N LEU A 189 -17.02 -17.26 7.19
CA LEU A 189 -17.10 -18.54 7.89
C LEU A 189 -18.56 -18.97 8.11
N SER A 190 -19.47 -18.03 8.40
CA SER A 190 -20.90 -18.33 8.55
C SER A 190 -21.56 -18.80 7.24
N PHE A 191 -20.99 -18.43 6.08
CA PHE A 191 -21.38 -18.91 4.76
C PHE A 191 -20.70 -20.24 4.36
N GLY A 192 -19.93 -20.85 5.26
CA GLY A 192 -19.28 -22.14 5.03
C GLY A 192 -17.99 -22.08 4.24
N LEU A 193 -17.38 -20.90 4.07
CA LEU A 193 -16.02 -20.81 3.51
C LEU A 193 -15.00 -21.42 4.47
N SER A 194 -13.97 -22.07 3.93
CA SER A 194 -12.89 -22.63 4.74
C SER A 194 -12.01 -21.53 5.35
N GLN A 195 -11.43 -21.80 6.53
CA GLN A 195 -10.48 -20.85 7.16
C GLN A 195 -9.32 -20.49 6.23
N THR A 196 -8.82 -21.46 5.45
CA THR A 196 -7.77 -21.26 4.46
C THR A 196 -8.20 -20.26 3.39
N LEU A 197 -9.40 -20.43 2.82
CA LEU A 197 -9.91 -19.54 1.78
C LEU A 197 -10.14 -18.12 2.32
N VAL A 198 -10.66 -18.01 3.54
CA VAL A 198 -10.84 -16.73 4.24
C VAL A 198 -9.48 -16.04 4.51
N GLY A 199 -8.46 -16.80 4.90
CA GLY A 199 -7.10 -16.30 5.14
C GLY A 199 -6.42 -15.79 3.86
N LEU A 200 -6.54 -16.53 2.76
CA LEU A 200 -5.92 -16.17 1.48
C LEU A 200 -6.64 -15.02 0.75
N THR A 201 -7.89 -14.72 1.12
CA THR A 201 -8.70 -13.69 0.44
C THR A 201 -9.02 -12.53 1.37
N VAL A 202 -9.91 -12.70 2.34
CA VAL A 202 -10.45 -11.64 3.20
C VAL A 202 -9.34 -10.99 4.04
N VAL A 203 -8.43 -11.77 4.62
CA VAL A 203 -7.31 -11.23 5.41
C VAL A 203 -6.33 -10.48 4.51
N ALA A 204 -5.93 -11.09 3.38
CA ALA A 204 -4.95 -10.52 2.46
C ALA A 204 -5.44 -9.22 1.80
N LEU A 205 -6.72 -9.13 1.45
CA LEU A 205 -7.34 -7.89 0.98
C LEU A 205 -7.56 -6.89 2.12
N GLY A 206 -7.75 -7.43 3.32
CA GLY A 206 -8.08 -6.71 4.53
C GLY A 206 -6.97 -5.81 5.04
N THR A 207 -5.74 -6.29 5.02
CA THR A 207 -4.55 -5.54 5.44
C THR A 207 -4.35 -4.28 4.61
N SER A 208 -4.75 -4.30 3.33
CA SER A 208 -4.63 -3.15 2.42
C SER A 208 -5.90 -2.27 2.31
N LEU A 209 -6.90 -2.49 3.18
CA LEU A 209 -8.04 -1.57 3.32
C LEU A 209 -7.64 -0.16 3.77
N PRO A 210 -6.71 0.03 4.72
CA PRO A 210 -6.14 1.34 5.05
C PRO A 210 -5.66 2.11 3.83
N GLU A 211 -4.88 1.48 2.95
CA GLU A 211 -4.34 2.06 1.71
C GLU A 211 -5.46 2.43 0.75
N LEU A 212 -6.42 1.53 0.55
CA LEU A 212 -7.56 1.76 -0.33
C LEU A 212 -8.36 2.98 0.12
N VAL A 213 -8.80 2.99 1.37
CA VAL A 213 -9.67 4.04 1.89
C VAL A 213 -8.93 5.37 1.95
N THR A 214 -7.68 5.37 2.41
CA THR A 214 -6.85 6.58 2.48
C THR A 214 -6.61 7.18 1.10
N SER A 215 -6.25 6.36 0.11
CA SER A 215 -5.97 6.86 -1.25
C SER A 215 -7.24 7.32 -1.96
N VAL A 216 -8.37 6.61 -1.77
CA VAL A 216 -9.67 7.02 -2.32
C VAL A 216 -10.13 8.34 -1.70
N VAL A 217 -10.00 8.51 -0.38
CA VAL A 217 -10.34 9.77 0.29
C VAL A 217 -9.44 10.91 -0.18
N ALA A 218 -8.13 10.68 -0.30
CA ALA A 218 -7.18 11.65 -0.86
C ALA A 218 -7.55 12.06 -2.28
N SER A 219 -7.84 11.10 -3.17
CA SER A 219 -8.26 11.39 -4.54
C SER A 219 -9.58 12.16 -4.59
N ARG A 220 -10.56 11.81 -3.76
CA ARG A 220 -11.83 12.56 -3.65
C ARG A 220 -11.61 14.00 -3.21
N LYS A 221 -10.71 14.24 -2.26
CA LYS A 221 -10.32 15.59 -1.81
C LYS A 221 -9.45 16.35 -2.83
N GLY A 222 -9.04 15.72 -3.93
CA GLY A 222 -8.19 16.33 -4.97
C GLY A 222 -6.69 16.23 -4.68
N GLU A 223 -6.31 15.57 -3.59
CA GLU A 223 -4.94 15.35 -3.13
C GLU A 223 -4.31 14.16 -3.87
N ASN A 224 -4.33 14.21 -5.21
CA ASN A 224 -3.94 13.08 -6.05
C ASN A 224 -2.46 12.70 -5.93
N GLY A 225 -1.59 13.69 -5.67
CA GLY A 225 -0.19 13.45 -5.35
C GLY A 225 -0.04 12.59 -4.09
N LEU A 226 -0.82 12.87 -3.05
CA LEU A 226 -0.85 12.09 -1.82
C LEU A 226 -1.34 10.66 -2.07
N ALA A 227 -2.42 10.50 -2.83
CA ALA A 227 -2.98 9.18 -3.18
C ALA A 227 -1.97 8.32 -3.97
N LEU A 228 -1.32 8.90 -4.98
CA LEU A 228 -0.30 8.20 -5.78
C LEU A 228 0.93 7.86 -4.94
N GLY A 229 1.39 8.82 -4.13
CA GLY A 229 2.51 8.63 -3.21
C GLY A 229 2.24 7.51 -2.20
N ASN A 230 1.00 7.41 -1.71
CA ASN A 230 0.61 6.34 -0.82
C ASN A 230 0.74 4.96 -1.50
N VAL A 231 0.21 4.80 -2.71
CA VAL A 231 0.27 3.53 -3.46
C VAL A 231 1.71 3.12 -3.76
N ILE A 232 2.51 4.03 -4.34
CA ILE A 232 3.90 3.75 -4.73
C ILE A 232 4.75 3.51 -3.48
N GLY A 233 4.57 4.35 -2.45
CA GLY A 233 5.28 4.26 -1.20
C GLY A 233 4.99 2.94 -0.50
N SER A 234 3.72 2.56 -0.36
CA SER A 234 3.32 1.30 0.29
C SER A 234 3.96 0.11 -0.42
N ASN A 235 4.04 0.11 -1.75
CA ASN A 235 4.72 -0.98 -2.47
C ASN A 235 6.20 -1.10 -2.17
N ILE A 236 6.89 0.04 -2.09
CA ILE A 236 8.32 0.09 -1.75
C ILE A 236 8.52 -0.34 -0.29
N PHE A 237 7.67 0.16 0.63
CA PHE A 237 7.70 -0.19 2.05
C PHE A 237 7.43 -1.68 2.27
N ASN A 238 6.45 -2.24 1.57
CA ASN A 238 6.10 -3.66 1.70
C ASN A 238 7.28 -4.58 1.34
N VAL A 239 8.05 -4.26 0.30
CA VAL A 239 9.20 -5.09 -0.08
C VAL A 239 10.45 -4.73 0.73
N LEU A 240 10.79 -3.45 0.85
CA LEU A 240 12.07 -3.04 1.46
C LEU A 240 12.04 -3.03 2.98
N MET A 241 10.88 -2.87 3.60
CA MET A 241 10.72 -2.79 5.05
C MET A 241 9.92 -3.98 5.60
N VAL A 242 8.71 -4.25 5.12
CA VAL A 242 7.85 -5.31 5.69
C VAL A 242 8.44 -6.70 5.47
N LEU A 243 8.73 -7.06 4.23
CA LEU A 243 9.33 -8.36 3.90
C LEU A 243 10.71 -8.50 4.51
N ALA A 244 11.51 -7.43 4.46
CA ALA A 244 12.86 -7.40 4.99
C ALA A 244 12.88 -7.57 6.52
N ALA A 245 12.04 -6.84 7.26
CA ALA A 245 11.92 -7.00 8.71
C ALA A 245 11.47 -8.41 9.08
N SER A 246 10.51 -8.97 8.34
CA SER A 246 10.04 -10.34 8.53
C SER A 246 11.18 -11.35 8.33
N ALA A 247 11.90 -11.26 7.21
CA ALA A 247 13.01 -12.17 6.89
C ALA A 247 14.24 -12.00 7.80
N ALA A 248 14.48 -10.80 8.35
CA ALA A 248 15.54 -10.56 9.31
C ALA A 248 15.27 -11.32 10.63
N VAL A 249 14.02 -11.38 11.06
CA VAL A 249 13.58 -12.10 12.25
C VAL A 249 13.68 -13.61 12.02
N HIS A 250 12.98 -14.11 11.00
CA HIS A 250 12.99 -15.52 10.61
C HIS A 250 13.16 -15.64 9.09
N PRO A 251 14.25 -16.27 8.60
CA PRO A 251 14.47 -16.49 7.17
C PRO A 251 13.25 -17.12 6.50
N ILE A 252 12.94 -16.65 5.30
CA ILE A 252 11.66 -16.95 4.65
C ILE A 252 11.90 -17.89 3.48
N ALA A 253 11.35 -19.10 3.57
CA ALA A 253 11.22 -19.98 2.42
C ALA A 253 10.10 -19.49 1.50
N VAL A 254 10.36 -19.44 0.21
CA VAL A 254 9.49 -18.90 -0.83
C VAL A 254 8.98 -20.06 -1.67
N THR A 255 7.72 -20.01 -2.10
CA THR A 255 7.20 -21.04 -3.03
C THR A 255 7.47 -20.64 -4.47
N SER A 256 7.48 -21.62 -5.39
CA SER A 256 7.52 -21.33 -6.82
C SER A 256 6.34 -20.46 -7.27
N PHE A 257 5.21 -20.58 -6.56
CA PHE A 257 4.05 -19.74 -6.77
C PHE A 257 4.30 -18.26 -6.44
N SER A 258 4.96 -17.96 -5.32
CA SER A 258 5.32 -16.57 -4.98
C SER A 258 6.28 -15.94 -6.01
N VAL A 259 7.13 -16.74 -6.68
CA VAL A 259 7.95 -16.27 -7.80
C VAL A 259 7.08 -15.85 -8.97
N ILE A 260 6.09 -16.67 -9.33
CA ILE A 260 5.11 -16.34 -10.40
C ILE A 260 4.31 -15.09 -10.02
N ASP A 261 3.84 -14.99 -8.77
CA ASP A 261 3.11 -13.82 -8.28
C ASP A 261 3.98 -12.54 -8.33
N THR A 262 5.29 -12.67 -8.09
CA THR A 262 6.24 -11.55 -8.26
C THR A 262 6.39 -11.15 -9.73
N VAL A 263 6.39 -12.11 -10.66
CA VAL A 263 6.36 -11.81 -12.11
C VAL A 263 5.06 -11.09 -12.47
N CYS A 264 3.91 -11.55 -11.95
CA CYS A 264 2.63 -10.86 -12.12
C CYS A 264 2.70 -9.42 -11.59
N LEU A 265 3.32 -9.19 -10.43
CA LEU A 265 3.56 -7.86 -9.87
C LEU A 265 4.41 -6.99 -10.79
N ILE A 266 5.51 -7.51 -11.34
CA ILE A 266 6.36 -6.77 -12.28
C ILE A 266 5.58 -6.41 -13.54
N VAL A 267 4.85 -7.37 -14.13
CA VAL A 267 4.00 -7.14 -15.31
C VAL A 267 2.94 -6.08 -15.01
N ALA A 268 2.23 -6.19 -13.88
CA ALA A 268 1.24 -5.21 -13.45
C ALA A 268 1.85 -3.81 -13.28
N SER A 269 3.07 -3.73 -12.71
CA SER A 269 3.81 -2.48 -12.56
C SER A 269 4.18 -1.88 -13.92
N VAL A 270 4.67 -2.68 -14.87
CA VAL A 270 4.98 -2.20 -16.23
C VAL A 270 3.72 -1.76 -16.96
N VAL A 271 2.63 -2.51 -16.86
CA VAL A 271 1.36 -2.13 -17.49
C VAL A 271 0.84 -0.83 -16.90
N THR A 272 0.79 -0.71 -15.57
CA THR A 272 0.31 0.51 -14.92
C THR A 272 1.21 1.72 -15.21
N TRP A 273 2.52 1.53 -15.36
CA TRP A 273 3.45 2.54 -15.85
C TRP A 273 3.08 3.05 -17.25
N VAL A 274 2.80 2.13 -18.19
CA VAL A 274 2.39 2.47 -19.56
C VAL A 274 1.06 3.22 -19.57
N LEU A 275 0.07 2.76 -18.80
CA LEU A 275 -1.22 3.43 -18.69
C LEU A 275 -1.06 4.86 -18.16
N CYS A 276 -0.27 5.05 -17.10
CA CYS A 276 0.00 6.38 -16.53
C CYS A 276 0.74 7.31 -17.52
N ARG A 277 1.65 6.77 -18.36
CA ARG A 277 2.40 7.57 -19.35
C ARG A 277 1.61 7.92 -20.60
N SER A 278 0.63 7.11 -21.01
CA SER A 278 -0.03 7.27 -22.32
C SER A 278 -0.68 8.64 -22.51
N LYS A 279 -1.21 9.23 -21.43
CA LYS A 279 -1.92 10.52 -21.42
C LYS A 279 -1.55 11.42 -20.23
N LEU A 280 -0.50 11.07 -19.49
CA LEU A 280 -0.10 11.71 -18.22
C LEU A 280 -1.27 11.86 -17.24
N ARG A 281 -2.22 10.92 -17.30
CA ARG A 281 -3.42 10.89 -16.47
C ARG A 281 -3.91 9.46 -16.37
N ILE A 282 -4.56 9.14 -15.27
CA ILE A 282 -5.36 7.92 -15.16
C ILE A 282 -6.82 8.30 -15.42
N SER A 283 -7.34 7.82 -16.55
CA SER A 283 -8.75 7.96 -16.91
C SER A 283 -9.60 6.87 -16.26
N ARG A 284 -10.93 7.06 -16.27
CA ARG A 284 -11.87 6.04 -15.77
C ARG A 284 -11.72 4.70 -16.49
N GLY A 285 -11.45 4.73 -17.80
CA GLY A 285 -11.25 3.52 -18.59
C GLY A 285 -9.98 2.76 -18.20
N GLU A 286 -8.88 3.47 -17.96
CA GLU A 286 -7.64 2.88 -17.46
C GLU A 286 -7.83 2.32 -16.05
N GLY A 287 -8.53 3.04 -15.17
CA GLY A 287 -8.90 2.54 -13.84
C GLY A 287 -9.75 1.27 -13.89
N LEU A 288 -10.77 1.22 -14.76
CA LEU A 288 -11.58 0.01 -14.97
C LEU A 288 -10.74 -1.16 -15.52
N ALA A 289 -9.81 -0.89 -16.43
CA ALA A 289 -8.90 -1.92 -16.95
C ALA A 289 -8.02 -2.48 -15.83
N MET A 290 -7.53 -1.64 -14.92
CA MET A 290 -6.74 -2.07 -13.75
C MET A 290 -7.55 -2.96 -12.81
N LEU A 291 -8.81 -2.59 -12.51
CA LEU A 291 -9.72 -3.42 -11.74
C LEU A 291 -10.02 -4.77 -12.42
N ALA A 292 -10.22 -4.77 -13.74
CA ALA A 292 -10.44 -5.99 -14.50
C ALA A 292 -9.20 -6.91 -14.50
N MET A 293 -7.99 -6.34 -14.58
CA MET A 293 -6.74 -7.10 -14.45
C MET A 293 -6.63 -7.76 -13.08
N TYR A 294 -6.98 -7.05 -12.00
CA TYR A 294 -6.98 -7.64 -10.66
C TYR A 294 -8.03 -8.75 -10.51
N ALA A 295 -9.22 -8.57 -11.08
CA ALA A 295 -10.24 -9.61 -11.11
C ALA A 295 -9.75 -10.87 -11.85
N GLY A 296 -9.04 -10.71 -12.98
CA GLY A 296 -8.37 -11.80 -13.67
C GLY A 296 -7.30 -12.49 -12.82
N TYR A 297 -6.49 -11.71 -12.10
CA TYR A 297 -5.49 -12.23 -11.16
C TYR A 297 -6.14 -13.01 -10.00
N LEU A 298 -7.25 -12.53 -9.44
CA LEU A 298 -8.01 -13.25 -8.41
C LEU A 298 -8.55 -14.58 -8.94
N VAL A 299 -9.10 -14.62 -10.16
CA VAL A 299 -9.55 -15.87 -10.78
C VAL A 299 -8.39 -16.85 -10.93
N TYR A 300 -7.22 -16.37 -11.36
CA TYR A 300 -6.01 -17.19 -11.42
C TYR A 300 -5.64 -17.79 -10.04
N ILE A 301 -5.62 -16.98 -8.98
CA ILE A 301 -5.34 -17.47 -7.62
C ILE A 301 -6.37 -18.49 -7.17
N CYS A 302 -7.66 -18.28 -7.45
CA CYS A 302 -8.72 -19.20 -7.01
C CYS A 302 -8.71 -20.56 -7.72
N ILE A 303 -8.15 -20.65 -8.93
CA ILE A 303 -8.06 -21.89 -9.71
C ILE A 303 -6.78 -22.68 -9.36
N ARG A 304 -5.75 -21.97 -8.86
CA ARG A 304 -4.46 -22.52 -8.47
C ARG A 304 -4.53 -23.28 -7.14
#